data_AF-A0A811L6Y3-F1
#
_entry.id   AF-A0A811L6Y3-F1
#
_cell.length_a   1.000
_cell.length_b   1.000
_cell.length_c   1.000
_cell.angle_alpha   90.00
_cell.angle_beta   90.00
_cell.angle_gamma   90.00
#
_symmetry.space_group_name_H-M   'P 1'
#
loop_
_entity.id
_entity.type
_entity.pdbx_description
1 polymer ?
#
loop_
_entity_poly.entity_id
_entity_poly.type
_entity_poly.pdbx_seq_one_letter_code
_entity_poly.pdbx_strand_id
1 'polypeptide(L)'
;MKFFQLLLLNVVVLADFSLHYKTDSIDPSFVTYTLGNDKTEFKAYIDLQRPYSFVYSFNCIEKESCDHNDHKVTYDPTKSGGKPLDKQFIDNKYNDFYYYEGEYYNDTMHIGNQDFNLEFGLVEYGEGGFSKLDGVLGLGIGESGTDSVVN
;
A
#
# COMPACT_ATOMS: atom_id res chain seq x y z
N MET A 1 -47.58 -21.83 -35.07
CA MET A 1 -46.98 -20.52 -34.75
C MET A 1 -46.81 -20.40 -33.23
N LYS A 2 -45.65 -20.80 -32.68
CA LYS A 2 -45.29 -20.63 -31.26
C LYS A 2 -43.82 -20.19 -31.17
N PHE A 3 -43.53 -19.04 -31.77
CA PHE A 3 -42.19 -18.42 -31.83
C PHE A 3 -42.22 -17.04 -31.14
N PHE A 4 -42.90 -16.95 -29.99
CA PHE A 4 -43.10 -15.67 -29.28
C PHE A 4 -42.93 -15.79 -27.76
N GLN A 5 -42.08 -16.71 -27.31
CA GLN A 5 -41.68 -16.83 -25.89
C GLN A 5 -40.14 -16.87 -25.76
N LEU A 6 -39.45 -16.21 -26.68
CA LEU A 6 -38.00 -16.02 -26.66
C LEU A 6 -37.69 -14.53 -26.53
N LEU A 7 -38.20 -13.82 -25.51
CA LEU A 7 -37.79 -12.41 -25.29
C LEU A 7 -38.11 -11.81 -23.92
N LEU A 8 -38.15 -12.60 -22.83
CA LEU A 8 -38.44 -12.07 -21.48
C LEU A 8 -37.47 -12.52 -20.39
N LEU A 9 -36.28 -13.03 -20.75
CA LEU A 9 -35.26 -13.46 -19.79
C LEU A 9 -33.93 -12.69 -19.91
N ASN A 10 -33.96 -11.49 -20.46
CA ASN A 10 -32.88 -10.51 -20.23
C ASN A 10 -33.18 -9.74 -18.95
N VAL A 11 -33.23 -10.45 -17.82
CA VAL A 11 -33.09 -9.80 -16.51
C VAL A 11 -31.61 -9.48 -16.38
N VAL A 12 -31.23 -8.35 -16.99
CA VAL A 12 -29.97 -7.69 -16.71
C VAL A 12 -30.05 -7.25 -15.26
N VAL A 13 -29.57 -8.11 -14.35
CA VAL A 13 -29.31 -7.73 -12.97
C VAL A 13 -28.06 -6.86 -12.99
N LEU A 14 -28.23 -5.58 -13.34
CA LEU A 14 -27.28 -4.55 -12.95
C LEU A 14 -27.44 -4.41 -11.44
N ALA A 15 -26.64 -5.18 -10.71
CA ALA A 15 -26.49 -4.97 -9.28
C ALA A 15 -25.74 -3.64 -9.11
N ASP A 16 -26.49 -2.55 -8.99
CA ASP A 16 -25.97 -1.26 -8.54
C ASP A 16 -25.61 -1.40 -7.06
N PHE A 17 -24.40 -1.85 -6.77
CA PHE A 17 -23.84 -1.78 -5.43
C PHE A 17 -23.55 -0.31 -5.10
N SER A 18 -24.47 0.34 -4.41
CA SER A 18 -24.26 1.67 -3.87
C SER A 18 -23.75 1.56 -2.43
N LEU A 19 -22.42 1.69 -2.26
CA LEU A 19 -21.83 1.81 -0.94
C LEU A 19 -22.16 3.18 -0.34
N HIS A 20 -23.05 3.19 0.64
CA HIS A 20 -23.35 4.37 1.45
C HIS A 20 -22.61 4.26 2.78
N TYR A 21 -21.55 5.03 2.95
CA TYR A 21 -20.84 5.14 4.22
C TYR A 21 -21.65 6.06 5.16
N LYS A 22 -22.04 5.53 6.32
CA LYS A 22 -22.80 6.24 7.35
C LYS A 22 -21.86 6.72 8.47
N THR A 23 -20.88 7.54 8.12
CA THR A 23 -19.94 8.09 9.10
C THR A 23 -19.39 9.44 8.61
N ASP A 24 -19.29 10.41 9.53
CA ASP A 24 -18.73 11.74 9.31
C ASP A 24 -17.18 11.72 9.19
N SER A 25 -16.55 10.57 9.47
CA SER A 25 -15.12 10.32 9.28
C SER A 25 -14.93 8.84 8.98
N ILE A 26 -14.69 8.51 7.71
CA ILE A 26 -14.26 7.17 7.33
C ILE A 26 -12.79 7.09 7.73
N ASP A 27 -12.48 6.33 8.79
CA ASP A 27 -11.10 5.95 9.03
C ASP A 27 -10.59 5.31 7.73
N PRO A 28 -9.47 5.79 7.19
CA PRO A 28 -8.99 5.34 5.90
C PRO A 28 -8.75 3.84 5.92
N SER A 29 -9.24 3.15 4.89
CA SER A 29 -9.09 1.71 4.75
C SER A 29 -7.61 1.32 4.82
N PHE A 30 -7.30 0.40 5.70
CA PHE A 30 -5.95 -0.13 5.87
C PHE A 30 -5.92 -1.65 5.69
N VAL A 31 -4.74 -2.15 5.39
CA VAL A 31 -4.42 -3.59 5.37
C VAL A 31 -3.31 -3.85 6.38
N THR A 32 -3.32 -5.05 6.96
CA THR A 32 -2.25 -5.52 7.84
C THR A 32 -1.43 -6.61 7.16
N TYR A 33 -0.12 -6.49 7.22
CA TYR A 33 0.85 -7.46 6.72
C TYR A 33 2.12 -7.45 7.57
N THR A 34 2.99 -8.44 7.40
CA THR A 34 4.35 -8.43 7.98
C THR A 34 5.40 -8.47 6.88
N LEU A 35 6.61 -8.00 7.16
CA LEU A 35 7.76 -8.04 6.24
C LEU A 35 8.90 -8.86 6.84
N GLY A 36 9.43 -9.80 6.05
CA GLY A 36 10.58 -10.61 6.42
C GLY A 36 10.38 -11.46 7.68
N ASN A 37 11.45 -11.66 8.42
CA ASN A 37 11.51 -12.64 9.51
C ASN A 37 11.06 -12.10 10.88
N ASP A 38 10.96 -10.79 11.05
CA ASP A 38 10.75 -10.16 12.36
C ASP A 38 9.28 -10.21 12.83
N LYS A 39 8.36 -10.59 11.93
CA LYS A 39 6.90 -10.70 12.14
C LYS A 39 6.27 -9.41 12.68
N THR A 40 6.90 -8.27 12.46
CA THR A 40 6.34 -6.97 12.82
C THR A 40 5.11 -6.70 11.94
N GLU A 41 3.96 -6.45 12.55
CA GLU A 41 2.71 -6.14 11.84
C GLU A 41 2.64 -4.67 11.46
N PHE A 42 2.65 -4.39 10.16
CA PHE A 42 2.46 -3.07 9.59
C PHE A 42 0.99 -2.85 9.24
N LYS A 43 0.47 -1.65 9.53
CA LYS A 43 -0.79 -1.17 8.96
C LYS A 43 -0.46 -0.20 7.84
N ALA A 44 -0.92 -0.47 6.63
CA ALA A 44 -0.68 0.41 5.50
C ALA A 44 -1.98 0.89 4.87
N TYR A 45 -1.95 2.12 4.34
CA TYR A 45 -2.97 2.60 3.45
C TYR A 45 -3.01 1.76 2.18
N ILE A 46 -4.21 1.46 1.68
CA ILE A 46 -4.36 0.91 0.34
C ILE A 46 -4.43 2.08 -0.63
N ASP A 47 -3.43 2.22 -1.50
CA ASP A 47 -3.37 3.30 -2.49
C ASP A 47 -3.49 2.75 -3.91
N LEU A 48 -4.61 3.03 -4.57
CA LEU A 48 -4.88 2.55 -5.94
C LEU A 48 -4.21 3.42 -7.03
N GLN A 49 -3.51 4.49 -6.66
CA GLN A 49 -2.84 5.41 -7.59
C GLN A 49 -1.34 5.20 -7.61
N ARG A 50 -0.72 4.94 -6.45
CA ARG A 50 0.73 4.66 -6.34
C ARG A 50 1.06 3.25 -6.85
N PRO A 51 1.98 3.09 -7.83
CA PRO A 51 2.40 1.79 -8.35
C PRO A 51 3.51 1.13 -7.53
N TYR A 52 3.80 1.66 -6.34
CA TYR A 52 4.82 1.16 -5.43
C TYR A 52 4.32 1.23 -4.00
N SER A 53 4.89 0.38 -3.16
CA SER A 53 4.64 0.38 -1.71
C SER A 53 5.81 1.02 -0.98
N PHE A 54 5.57 1.55 0.22
CA PHE A 54 6.64 2.03 1.08
C PHE A 54 6.30 1.86 2.57
N VAL A 55 7.33 1.80 3.40
CA VAL A 55 7.24 1.80 4.87
C VAL A 55 8.30 2.73 5.45
N TYR A 56 8.10 3.17 6.69
CA TYR A 56 9.06 4.02 7.39
C TYR A 56 10.20 3.20 8.00
N SER A 57 11.44 3.68 7.85
CA SER A 57 12.63 3.12 8.49
C SER A 57 12.59 3.32 10.00
N PHE A 58 13.33 2.49 10.75
CA PHE A 58 13.53 2.68 12.19
C PHE A 58 14.19 4.02 12.54
N ASN A 59 14.80 4.69 11.57
CA ASN A 59 15.28 6.07 11.72
C ASN A 59 14.13 7.10 11.82
N CYS A 60 12.92 6.75 11.35
CA CYS A 60 11.74 7.63 11.29
C CYS A 60 10.81 7.51 12.51
N ILE A 61 11.24 6.91 13.62
CA ILE A 61 10.37 6.66 14.78
C ILE A 61 9.85 7.96 15.39
N GLU A 62 10.72 8.96 15.48
CA GLU A 62 10.42 10.24 16.12
C GLU A 62 9.70 11.19 15.17
N LYS A 63 8.74 11.94 15.71
CA LYS A 63 8.11 13.07 15.03
C LYS A 63 9.13 14.01 14.39
N GLU A 64 8.79 14.52 13.21
CA GLU A 64 9.59 15.41 12.35
C GLU A 64 10.83 14.74 11.74
N SER A 65 11.11 13.46 12.02
CA SER A 65 12.21 12.77 11.35
C SER A 65 11.88 12.47 9.88
N CYS A 66 10.64 12.04 9.63
CA CYS A 66 10.17 11.71 8.28
C CYS A 66 8.72 12.15 8.03
N ASP A 67 7.92 12.41 9.07
CA ASP A 67 6.52 12.87 9.02
C ASP A 67 6.24 13.74 10.27
N HIS A 68 5.15 14.51 10.29
CA HIS A 68 4.70 15.25 11.48
C HIS A 68 4.07 14.37 12.58
N ASN A 69 4.02 13.05 12.40
CA ASN A 69 3.58 12.07 13.39
C ASN A 69 4.71 11.14 13.82
N ASP A 70 4.55 10.54 15.01
CA ASP A 70 5.41 9.44 15.45
C ASP A 70 5.05 8.15 14.72
N HIS A 71 6.05 7.39 14.28
CA HIS A 71 5.87 6.04 13.72
C HIS A 71 6.33 4.99 14.72
N LYS A 72 5.37 4.40 15.44
CA LYS A 72 5.67 3.37 16.46
C LYS A 72 6.05 2.03 15.87
N VAL A 73 5.62 1.77 14.63
CA VAL A 73 5.94 0.58 13.87
C VAL A 73 6.74 1.04 12.66
N THR A 74 7.99 0.57 12.60
CA THR A 74 8.96 0.94 11.57
C THR A 74 9.73 -0.29 11.16
N TYR A 75 10.24 -0.28 9.94
CA TYR A 75 11.01 -1.37 9.38
C TYR A 75 12.49 -1.26 9.74
N ASP A 76 13.06 -2.39 10.15
CA ASP A 76 14.49 -2.54 10.47
C ASP A 76 15.06 -3.69 9.62
N PRO A 77 15.80 -3.39 8.54
CA PRO A 77 16.32 -4.41 7.64
C PRO A 77 17.26 -5.39 8.33
N THR A 78 17.89 -4.99 9.45
CA THR A 78 18.80 -5.86 10.21
C THR A 78 18.07 -6.98 10.96
N LYS A 79 16.77 -6.78 11.24
CA LYS A 79 15.91 -7.76 11.91
C LYS A 79 15.06 -8.57 10.93
N SER A 80 14.52 -7.93 9.90
CA SER A 80 13.67 -8.60 8.91
C SER A 80 14.49 -9.51 7.97
N GLY A 81 15.73 -9.12 7.66
CA GLY A 81 16.59 -9.80 6.67
C GLY A 81 16.35 -9.35 5.23
N GLY A 82 15.59 -8.27 5.00
CA GLY A 82 15.37 -7.73 3.68
C GLY A 82 16.66 -7.16 3.07
N LYS A 83 16.68 -7.08 1.73
CA LYS A 83 17.88 -6.75 0.96
C LYS A 83 17.73 -5.41 0.27
N PRO A 84 18.70 -4.49 0.39
CA PRO A 84 18.67 -3.25 -0.38
C PRO A 84 18.75 -3.56 -1.87
N LEU A 85 18.03 -2.79 -2.66
CA LEU A 85 18.15 -2.72 -4.10
C LEU A 85 19.02 -1.49 -4.42
N ASP A 86 19.84 -1.58 -5.47
CA ASP A 86 20.67 -0.47 -5.96
C ASP A 86 19.81 0.56 -6.71
N LYS A 87 18.80 1.10 -6.03
CA LYS A 87 17.76 1.98 -6.57
C LYS A 87 17.25 2.90 -5.47
N GLN A 88 17.28 4.20 -5.74
CA GLN A 88 16.76 5.23 -4.83
C GLN A 88 15.23 5.24 -4.84
N PHE A 89 14.63 5.44 -3.66
CA PHE A 89 13.20 5.67 -3.50
C PHE A 89 12.91 7.17 -3.35
N ILE A 90 11.97 7.69 -4.14
CA ILE A 90 11.49 9.08 -4.06
C ILE A 90 9.97 9.08 -4.30
N ASP A 91 9.18 9.58 -3.34
CA ASP A 91 7.76 9.92 -3.51
C ASP A 91 7.57 11.44 -3.40
N ASN A 92 7.27 12.08 -4.52
CA ASN A 92 7.01 13.52 -4.62
C ASN A 92 5.89 13.86 -5.62
N LYS A 93 5.13 12.87 -6.10
CA LYS A 93 4.15 13.04 -7.20
C LYS A 93 2.70 12.89 -6.76
N TYR A 94 2.45 12.13 -5.70
CA TYR A 94 1.10 11.74 -5.32
C TYR A 94 0.53 12.61 -4.20
N ASN A 95 1.35 13.49 -3.63
CA ASN A 95 0.91 14.57 -2.77
C ASN A 95 1.89 15.74 -2.86
N ASP A 96 1.46 16.88 -3.41
CA ASP A 96 2.33 18.05 -3.63
C ASP A 96 2.94 18.63 -2.35
N PHE A 97 2.43 18.25 -1.17
CA PHE A 97 2.91 18.74 0.12
C PHE A 97 3.90 17.80 0.80
N TYR A 98 4.05 16.56 0.33
CA TYR A 98 4.83 15.53 1.00
C TYR A 98 5.98 15.08 0.12
N TYR A 99 7.15 15.01 0.70
CA TYR A 99 8.35 14.47 0.06
C TYR A 99 8.86 13.33 0.92
N TYR A 100 9.00 12.13 0.36
CA TYR A 100 9.65 11.00 1.02
C TYR A 100 10.82 10.51 0.18
N GLU A 101 11.93 10.19 0.83
CA GLU A 101 13.15 9.70 0.21
C GLU A 101 13.76 8.53 1.00
N GLY A 102 14.45 7.65 0.29
CA GLY A 102 15.30 6.61 0.87
C GLY A 102 15.77 5.64 -0.21
N GLU A 103 15.72 4.34 0.10
CA GLU A 103 16.20 3.28 -0.78
C GLU A 103 15.13 2.22 -1.01
N TYR A 104 15.14 1.58 -2.18
CA TYR A 104 14.28 0.41 -2.39
C TYR A 104 14.87 -0.82 -1.69
N TYR A 105 14.00 -1.64 -1.12
CA TYR A 105 14.32 -2.93 -0.53
C TYR A 105 13.45 -4.01 -1.15
N ASN A 106 13.94 -5.24 -1.09
CA ASN A 106 13.20 -6.43 -1.44
C ASN A 106 13.14 -7.38 -0.22
N ASP A 107 11.93 -7.73 0.18
CA ASP A 107 11.68 -8.68 1.28
C ASP A 107 10.40 -9.50 1.01
N THR A 108 10.14 -10.51 1.84
CA THR A 108 8.91 -11.30 1.77
C THR A 108 7.80 -10.63 2.56
N MET A 109 6.72 -10.25 1.89
CA MET A 109 5.48 -9.79 2.51
C MET A 109 4.59 -10.98 2.84
N HIS A 110 4.10 -11.05 4.07
CA HIS A 110 3.13 -12.04 4.51
C HIS A 110 1.78 -11.38 4.76
N ILE A 111 0.74 -11.88 4.08
CA ILE A 111 -0.64 -11.43 4.27
C ILE A 111 -1.56 -12.65 4.41
N GLY A 112 -2.07 -12.87 5.62
CA GLY A 112 -2.79 -14.10 5.95
C GLY A 112 -1.88 -15.33 5.81
N ASN A 113 -2.21 -16.22 4.87
CA ASN A 113 -1.45 -17.44 4.59
C ASN A 113 -0.68 -17.36 3.25
N GLN A 114 -0.54 -16.17 2.69
CA GLN A 114 0.09 -15.94 1.39
C GLN A 114 1.38 -15.14 1.58
N ASP A 115 2.39 -15.53 0.81
CA ASP A 115 3.72 -14.95 0.84
C ASP A 115 4.02 -14.37 -0.54
N PHE A 116 4.44 -13.11 -0.59
CA PHE A 116 4.77 -12.40 -1.82
C PHE A 116 6.16 -11.79 -1.69
N ASN A 117 6.96 -11.91 -2.74
CA ASN A 117 8.18 -11.11 -2.82
C ASN A 117 7.79 -9.67 -3.17
N LEU A 118 8.12 -8.71 -2.31
CA LEU A 118 7.73 -7.31 -2.45
C LEU A 118 8.97 -6.43 -2.58
N GLU A 119 9.03 -5.65 -3.66
CA GLU A 119 9.88 -4.46 -3.77
C GLU A 119 9.12 -3.26 -3.18
N PHE A 120 9.73 -2.57 -2.23
CA PHE A 120 9.13 -1.41 -1.57
C PHE A 120 10.17 -0.33 -1.26
N GLY A 121 9.73 0.92 -1.16
CA GLY A 121 10.54 2.02 -0.67
C GLY A 121 10.69 1.97 0.84
N LEU A 122 11.92 2.03 1.33
CA LEU A 122 12.21 2.28 2.74
C LEU A 122 12.42 3.79 2.90
N VAL A 123 11.48 4.47 3.56
CA VAL A 123 11.57 5.91 3.83
C VAL A 123 12.60 6.13 4.93
N GLU A 124 13.63 6.89 4.64
CA GLU A 124 14.68 7.27 5.60
C GLU A 124 14.69 8.78 5.88
N TYR A 125 14.09 9.55 4.97
CA TYR A 125 13.91 10.99 5.08
C TYR A 125 12.53 11.39 4.59
N GLY A 126 11.95 12.42 5.19
CA GLY A 126 10.74 13.03 4.68
C GLY A 126 10.55 14.47 5.10
N GLU A 127 9.84 15.23 4.26
CA GLU A 127 9.39 16.58 4.55
C GLU A 127 7.87 16.67 4.37
N GLY A 128 7.21 17.19 5.41
CA GLY A 128 5.76 17.19 5.47
C GLY A 128 5.18 15.79 5.76
N GLY A 129 3.88 15.65 5.60
CA GLY A 129 3.17 14.40 5.89
C GLY A 129 2.38 14.48 7.18
N PHE A 130 1.24 13.79 7.22
CA PHE A 130 0.47 13.55 8.44
C PHE A 130 -0.04 12.11 8.44
N SER A 131 0.78 11.17 7.96
CA SER A 131 0.44 9.76 7.89
C SER A 131 0.22 9.22 9.29
N LYS A 132 -0.92 8.58 9.53
CA LYS A 132 -1.22 7.91 10.81
C LYS A 132 -0.89 6.43 10.80
N LEU A 133 -0.53 5.89 9.63
CA LEU A 133 -0.25 4.49 9.42
C LEU A 133 1.25 4.30 9.11
N ASP A 134 1.66 3.03 9.08
CA ASP A 134 3.07 2.63 9.08
C ASP A 134 3.66 2.59 7.65
N GLY A 135 2.83 2.88 6.65
CA GLY A 135 3.23 2.92 5.24
C GLY A 135 2.06 2.93 4.27
N VAL A 136 2.36 2.62 3.02
CA VAL A 136 1.40 2.51 1.90
C VAL A 136 1.65 1.21 1.15
N LEU A 137 0.57 0.48 0.87
CA LEU A 137 0.53 -0.62 -0.10
C LEU A 137 -0.04 -0.07 -1.40
N GLY A 138 0.85 0.18 -2.37
CA GLY A 138 0.47 0.70 -3.68
C GLY A 138 -0.02 -0.40 -4.61
N LEU A 139 -1.20 -0.19 -5.19
CA LEU A 139 -1.86 -1.06 -6.17
C LEU A 139 -2.12 -0.34 -7.50
N GLY A 140 -1.48 0.82 -7.69
CA GLY A 140 -1.54 1.58 -8.93
C GLY A 140 -0.85 0.87 -10.08
N ILE A 141 -1.25 1.21 -11.30
CA ILE A 141 -0.64 0.66 -12.52
C ILE A 141 0.55 1.55 -12.90
N GLY A 142 1.76 1.00 -12.87
CA GLY A 142 2.98 1.70 -13.30
C GLY A 142 3.08 1.80 -14.84
N GLU A 143 3.88 2.76 -15.33
CA GLU A 143 4.11 2.95 -16.78
C GLU A 143 4.85 1.77 -17.45
N SER A 144 5.49 0.90 -16.66
CA SER A 144 6.00 -0.40 -17.12
C SER A 144 4.92 -1.47 -16.95
N GLY A 145 3.94 -1.47 -17.86
CA GLY A 145 2.89 -2.49 -17.90
C GLY A 145 3.48 -3.88 -18.13
N THR A 146 3.52 -4.72 -17.09
CA THR A 146 3.44 -6.19 -17.03
C THR A 146 4.15 -6.66 -15.76
N ASP A 147 3.40 -6.68 -14.66
CA ASP A 147 3.41 -7.73 -13.64
C ASP A 147 2.52 -7.23 -12.50
N SER A 148 1.20 -7.33 -12.73
CA SER A 148 0.28 -7.35 -11.62
C SER A 148 0.73 -8.47 -10.70
N VAL A 149 1.06 -8.12 -9.45
CA VAL A 149 1.43 -9.03 -8.36
C VAL A 149 0.20 -9.88 -7.99
N VAL A 150 -0.17 -10.83 -8.84
CA VAL A 150 -1.02 -11.98 -8.55
C VAL A 150 -0.62 -13.09 -9.53
N ASN A 151 0.28 -13.98 -9.08
CA ASN A 151 0.33 -15.36 -9.53
C ASN A 151 0.35 -16.26 -8.29
#